data_AF-A0A2M7TJN0-F1
#
_entry.id   AF-A0A2M7TJN0-F1
#
_cell.length_a   1.000
_cell.length_b   1.000
_cell.length_c   1.000
_cell.angle_alpha   90.00
_cell.angle_beta   90.00
_cell.angle_gamma   90.00
#
_symmetry.space_group_name_H-M   'P 1'
#
loop_
_entity.id
_entity.type
_entity.pdbx_description
1 polymer ?
#
loop_
_entity_poly.entity_id
_entity_poly.type
_entity_poly.pdbx_seq_one_letter_code
_entity_poly.pdbx_strand_id
1 'polypeptide(L)'
;MNIPKQLTTVTTFSKVLAGILFILLPVLGFYLGMHYQKIVNETALLESNVISPPVQGLPDTKEVLVPSVLLANPGPYINKIVKVQAIVIPNNLACTLRNCGPGVACCNTCGGGLFLSDSSGETAIPSSNTEGSIHLIGEGVSCSGMDCDIKCTPLEKGETYIVTGKLVEKTNTGGKTYELEYISHSPAHPSEIIFNGTRLKEGDIFNFSP
;
A
#
# COMPACT_ATOMS: atom_id res chain seq x y z
N MET A 1 -10.76 54.07 5.26
CA MET A 1 -11.98 53.53 5.90
C MET A 1 -11.69 53.42 7.40
N ASN A 2 -12.32 54.26 8.23
CA ASN A 2 -12.09 54.30 9.68
C ASN A 2 -13.07 53.33 10.36
N ILE A 3 -12.58 52.16 10.75
CA ILE A 3 -13.39 51.18 11.49
C ILE A 3 -13.37 51.57 12.97
N PRO A 4 -14.53 51.72 13.65
CA PRO A 4 -14.57 52.15 15.04
C PRO A 4 -13.86 51.14 15.97
N LYS A 5 -12.96 51.62 16.84
CA LYS A 5 -12.15 50.80 17.76
C LYS A 5 -12.97 49.91 18.71
N GLN A 6 -14.26 50.18 18.87
CA GLN A 6 -15.18 49.38 19.68
C GLN A 6 -15.47 47.99 19.09
N LEU A 7 -15.30 47.81 17.77
CA LEU A 7 -15.47 46.53 17.08
C LEU A 7 -14.21 45.65 17.11
N THR A 8 -13.09 46.18 17.60
CA THR A 8 -11.80 45.47 17.68
C THR A 8 -11.33 45.21 19.11
N THR A 9 -12.09 45.65 20.12
CA THR A 9 -11.73 45.45 21.53
C THR A 9 -12.12 44.05 21.96
N VAL A 10 -11.16 43.12 21.88
CA VAL A 10 -11.27 41.81 22.53
C VAL A 10 -11.42 42.05 24.03
N THR A 11 -12.61 41.79 24.56
CA THR A 11 -12.90 41.98 25.98
C THR A 11 -11.95 41.13 26.82
N THR A 12 -11.53 41.63 27.98
CA THR A 12 -10.65 40.89 28.91
C THR A 12 -11.22 39.51 29.21
N PHE A 13 -12.56 39.40 29.28
CA PHE A 13 -13.28 38.13 29.40
C PHE A 13 -12.94 37.14 28.27
N SER A 14 -12.97 37.56 27.00
CA SER A 14 -12.65 36.69 25.87
C SER A 14 -11.20 36.18 25.92
N LYS A 15 -10.25 36.99 26.38
CA LYS A 15 -8.85 36.58 26.53
C LYS A 15 -8.67 35.52 27.62
N VAL A 16 -9.35 35.69 28.76
CA VAL A 16 -9.33 34.71 29.86
C VAL A 16 -9.99 33.41 29.43
N LEU A 17 -11.15 33.49 28.78
CA LEU A 17 -11.87 32.31 28.27
C LEU A 17 -11.03 31.55 27.24
N ALA A 18 -10.39 32.25 26.31
CA ALA A 18 -9.49 31.62 25.33
C ALA A 18 -8.31 30.93 25.99
N GLY A 19 -7.71 31.52 27.03
CA GLY A 19 -6.63 30.89 27.80
C GLY A 19 -7.06 29.61 28.52
N ILE A 20 -8.25 29.62 29.13
CA ILE A 20 -8.82 28.43 29.77
C ILE A 20 -9.08 27.33 28.74
N LEU A 21 -9.71 27.66 27.61
CA LEU A 21 -9.96 26.71 26.54
C LEU A 21 -8.66 26.16 25.96
N PHE A 22 -7.65 26.99 25.75
CA PHE A 22 -6.36 26.58 25.21
C PHE A 22 -5.64 25.53 26.08
N ILE A 23 -5.81 25.60 27.40
CA ILE A 23 -5.25 24.62 28.33
C ILE A 23 -6.14 23.38 28.47
N LEU A 24 -7.47 23.56 28.52
CA LEU A 24 -8.39 22.44 28.75
C LEU A 24 -8.58 21.55 27.51
N LEU A 25 -8.62 22.12 26.30
CA LEU A 25 -8.84 21.37 25.07
C LEU A 25 -7.80 20.25 24.85
N PRO A 26 -6.47 20.50 24.94
CA PRO A 26 -5.50 19.43 24.73
C PRO A 26 -5.59 18.34 25.81
N VAL A 27 -5.88 18.71 27.06
CA VAL A 27 -6.02 17.75 28.17
C VAL A 27 -7.27 16.87 27.97
N LEU A 28 -8.42 17.46 27.64
CA LEU A 28 -9.64 16.71 27.33
C LEU A 28 -9.46 15.85 26.08
N GLY A 29 -8.84 16.40 25.03
CA GLY A 29 -8.58 15.67 23.78
C GLY A 29 -7.71 14.44 24.03
N PHE A 30 -6.66 14.58 24.83
CA PHE A 30 -5.82 13.45 25.22
C PHE A 30 -6.58 12.42 26.07
N TYR A 31 -7.38 12.87 27.05
CA TYR A 31 -8.21 11.99 27.88
C TYR A 31 -9.21 11.17 27.06
N LEU A 32 -9.92 11.83 26.13
CA LEU A 32 -10.85 11.17 25.21
C LEU A 32 -10.12 10.21 24.27
N GLY A 33 -8.94 10.59 23.78
CA GLY A 33 -8.09 9.74 22.94
C GLY A 33 -7.66 8.45 23.64
N MET A 34 -7.22 8.54 24.90
CA MET A 34 -6.88 7.35 25.70
C MET A 34 -8.08 6.43 25.92
N HIS A 35 -9.26 7.00 26.18
CA HIS A 35 -10.49 6.22 26.35
C HIS A 35 -10.90 5.51 25.05
N TYR A 36 -10.77 6.20 23.90
CA TYR A 36 -11.07 5.63 22.60
C TYR A 36 -10.16 4.45 22.27
N GLN A 37 -8.84 4.60 22.48
CA GLN A 37 -7.89 3.50 22.24
C GLN A 37 -8.18 2.27 23.11
N LYS A 38 -8.64 2.46 24.34
CA LYS A 38 -9.00 1.36 25.24
C LYS A 38 -10.14 0.50 24.66
N ILE A 39 -11.18 1.14 24.14
CA ILE A 39 -12.34 0.45 23.54
C ILE A 39 -11.93 -0.29 22.27
N VAL A 40 -11.10 0.33 21.41
CA VAL A 40 -10.62 -0.30 20.17
C VAL A 40 -9.75 -1.53 20.49
N ASN A 41 -8.83 -1.43 21.45
CA ASN A 41 -7.98 -2.56 21.84
C ASN A 41 -8.79 -3.70 22.45
N GLU A 42 -9.78 -3.40 23.30
CA GLU A 42 -10.66 -4.42 23.88
C GLU A 42 -11.50 -5.13 22.81
N THR A 43 -11.97 -4.39 21.80
CA THR A 43 -12.68 -4.95 20.64
C THR A 43 -11.76 -5.85 19.81
N ALA A 44 -10.51 -5.44 19.57
CA ALA A 44 -9.52 -6.23 18.84
C ALA A 44 -9.15 -7.54 19.59
N LEU A 45 -9.11 -7.50 20.93
CA LEU A 45 -8.89 -8.70 21.75
C LEU A 45 -10.10 -9.65 21.73
N LEU A 46 -11.32 -9.12 21.62
CA LEU A 46 -12.52 -9.95 21.46
C LEU A 46 -12.55 -10.62 20.09
N GLU A 47 -12.16 -9.93 19.01
CA GLU A 47 -11.99 -10.54 17.69
C GLU A 47 -10.90 -11.62 17.68
N SER A 48 -9.84 -11.46 18.49
CA SER A 48 -8.82 -12.49 18.66
C SER A 48 -9.27 -13.72 19.47
N ASN A 49 -10.33 -13.59 20.28
CA ASN A 49 -10.84 -14.65 21.17
C ASN A 49 -12.16 -15.27 20.72
N VAL A 50 -12.73 -14.83 19.59
CA VAL A 50 -13.71 -15.65 18.88
C VAL A 50 -12.96 -16.86 18.37
N ILE A 51 -12.99 -17.92 19.18
CA ILE A 51 -12.66 -19.29 18.82
C ILE A 51 -13.40 -19.53 17.52
N SER A 52 -12.64 -19.39 16.44
CA SER A 52 -13.10 -19.78 15.12
C SER A 52 -13.52 -21.24 15.27
N PRO A 53 -14.68 -21.67 14.71
CA PRO A 53 -14.94 -23.09 14.59
C PRO A 53 -13.68 -23.74 14.01
N PRO A 54 -13.33 -24.99 14.38
CA PRO A 54 -12.16 -25.64 13.82
C PRO A 54 -12.29 -25.58 12.31
N VAL A 55 -11.56 -24.66 11.68
CA VAL A 55 -11.43 -24.55 10.24
C VAL A 55 -10.57 -25.75 9.89
N GLN A 56 -11.26 -26.87 9.68
CA GLN A 56 -10.69 -28.06 9.09
C GLN A 56 -10.06 -27.62 7.77
N GLY A 57 -8.72 -27.60 7.76
CA GLY A 57 -7.91 -27.21 6.62
C GLY A 57 -7.99 -25.72 6.32
N LEU A 58 -7.14 -24.91 6.96
CA LEU A 58 -6.47 -23.89 6.17
C LEU A 58 -5.71 -24.68 5.09
N PRO A 59 -6.09 -24.63 3.79
CA PRO A 59 -5.15 -25.08 2.79
C PRO A 59 -3.92 -24.23 3.05
N ASP A 60 -2.84 -24.89 3.44
CA ASP A 60 -1.51 -24.32 3.27
C ASP A 60 -1.42 -24.12 1.76
N THR A 61 -1.87 -22.94 1.30
CA THR A 61 -2.04 -22.60 -0.11
C THR A 61 -0.62 -22.41 -0.64
N LYS A 62 0.06 -23.54 -0.82
CA LYS A 62 1.33 -23.66 -1.55
C LYS A 62 1.15 -23.22 -3.00
N GLU A 63 -0.09 -23.14 -3.45
CA GLU A 63 -0.47 -22.63 -4.75
C GLU A 63 -0.19 -21.12 -4.82
N VAL A 64 0.72 -20.77 -5.72
CA VAL A 64 1.01 -19.39 -6.08
C VAL A 64 0.00 -18.98 -7.14
N LEU A 65 -0.82 -17.99 -6.82
CA LEU A 65 -1.88 -17.49 -7.69
C LEU A 65 -1.37 -16.33 -8.54
N VAL A 66 -2.05 -16.05 -9.64
CA VAL A 66 -1.84 -14.83 -10.43
C VAL A 66 -3.01 -13.85 -10.20
N PRO A 67 -2.78 -12.53 -10.25
CA PRO A 67 -3.81 -11.51 -10.07
C PRO A 67 -5.16 -11.76 -10.74
N SER A 68 -5.22 -12.07 -12.06
CA SER A 68 -6.50 -12.35 -12.75
C SER A 68 -7.25 -13.53 -12.16
N VAL A 69 -6.56 -14.63 -11.83
CA VAL A 69 -7.16 -15.83 -11.25
C VAL A 69 -7.70 -15.53 -9.86
N LEU A 70 -6.95 -14.76 -9.06
CA LEU A 70 -7.40 -14.35 -7.73
C LEU A 70 -8.65 -13.46 -7.80
N LEU A 71 -8.67 -12.51 -8.75
CA LEU A 71 -9.77 -11.56 -8.93
C LEU A 71 -11.01 -12.18 -9.58
N ALA A 72 -10.87 -13.25 -10.36
CA ALA A 72 -12.01 -13.96 -10.96
C ALA A 72 -12.86 -14.70 -9.92
N ASN A 73 -12.25 -15.17 -8.82
CA ASN A 73 -12.95 -15.82 -7.71
C ASN A 73 -12.31 -15.46 -6.36
N PRO A 74 -12.52 -14.23 -5.84
CA PRO A 74 -11.83 -13.76 -4.65
C PRO A 74 -12.42 -14.33 -3.35
N GLY A 75 -13.69 -14.74 -3.35
CA GLY A 75 -14.45 -15.16 -2.17
C GLY A 75 -13.73 -16.16 -1.24
N PRO A 76 -13.14 -17.26 -1.75
CA PRO A 76 -12.41 -18.23 -0.93
C PRO A 76 -11.15 -17.67 -0.23
N TYR A 77 -10.63 -16.53 -0.71
CA TYR A 77 -9.35 -15.95 -0.30
C TYR A 77 -9.50 -14.67 0.53
N ILE A 78 -10.71 -14.10 0.64
CA ILE A 78 -10.95 -12.89 1.43
C ILE A 78 -10.52 -13.12 2.88
N ASN A 79 -9.77 -12.18 3.43
CA ASN A 79 -9.16 -12.19 4.77
C ASN A 79 -8.15 -13.33 5.01
N LYS A 80 -7.70 -14.03 3.96
CA LYS A 80 -6.65 -15.05 4.05
C LYS A 80 -5.33 -14.54 3.50
N ILE A 81 -4.25 -15.15 3.99
CA ILE A 81 -2.92 -14.96 3.44
C ILE A 81 -2.81 -15.77 2.16
N VAL A 82 -2.42 -15.11 1.07
CA VAL A 82 -2.21 -15.69 -0.25
C VAL A 82 -0.84 -15.34 -0.79
N LYS A 83 -0.31 -16.19 -1.68
CA LYS A 83 0.90 -15.92 -2.46
C LYS A 83 0.48 -15.59 -3.88
N VAL A 84 0.92 -14.44 -4.36
CA VAL A 84 0.54 -13.89 -5.65
C VAL A 84 1.81 -13.64 -6.47
N GLN A 85 1.97 -14.35 -7.58
CA GLN A 85 3.01 -14.07 -8.56
C GLN A 85 2.52 -12.99 -9.52
N ALA A 86 3.20 -11.86 -9.55
CA ALA A 86 2.78 -10.71 -10.34
C ALA A 86 3.96 -9.80 -10.72
N ILE A 87 3.73 -9.02 -11.76
CA ILE A 87 4.60 -7.93 -12.20
C ILE A 87 4.20 -6.67 -11.44
N VAL A 88 5.20 -5.94 -10.95
CA VAL A 88 5.03 -4.75 -10.14
C VAL A 88 4.92 -3.52 -11.03
N ILE A 89 3.79 -2.84 -10.97
CA ILE A 89 3.53 -1.62 -11.76
C ILE A 89 3.20 -0.45 -10.82
N PRO A 90 3.72 0.77 -11.07
CA PRO A 90 3.36 1.93 -10.27
C PRO A 90 1.93 2.35 -10.55
N ASN A 91 1.23 2.84 -9.52
CA ASN A 91 -0.15 3.26 -9.58
C ASN A 91 -0.34 4.70 -9.13
N ASN A 92 -1.31 5.41 -9.70
CA ASN A 92 -1.79 6.70 -9.23
C ASN A 92 -0.63 7.67 -8.95
N LEU A 93 0.38 7.65 -9.82
CA LEU A 93 1.53 8.53 -9.70
C LEU A 93 1.06 9.96 -9.89
N ALA A 94 1.04 10.72 -8.80
CA ALA A 94 0.78 12.14 -8.81
C ALA A 94 2.13 12.87 -8.76
N CYS A 95 2.39 13.69 -9.78
CA CYS A 95 3.58 14.52 -9.85
C CYS A 95 3.24 15.98 -9.57
N THR A 96 4.16 16.72 -8.93
CA THR A 96 4.07 18.18 -8.87
C THR A 96 4.11 18.75 -10.29
N LEU A 97 3.37 19.83 -10.58
CA LEU A 97 3.44 20.52 -11.88
C LEU A 97 4.30 21.78 -11.76
N ARG A 98 5.60 21.62 -11.53
CA ARG A 98 6.51 22.77 -11.47
C ARG A 98 6.88 23.21 -12.89
N ASN A 99 6.97 24.52 -13.12
CA ASN A 99 7.48 25.06 -14.37
C ASN A 99 8.99 24.79 -14.43
N CYS A 100 9.41 23.70 -15.06
CA CYS A 100 10.82 23.35 -15.22
C CYS A 100 11.50 24.37 -16.15
N GLY A 101 12.66 24.89 -15.73
CA GLY A 101 13.46 25.76 -16.60
C GLY A 101 13.98 24.99 -17.83
N PRO A 102 14.32 25.70 -18.93
CA PRO A 102 14.91 25.06 -20.10
C PRO A 102 16.21 24.33 -19.70
N GLY A 103 16.27 23.02 -19.97
CA GLY A 103 17.45 22.18 -19.71
C GLY A 103 17.41 21.39 -18.40
N VAL A 104 16.41 21.58 -17.52
CA VAL A 104 16.22 20.74 -16.34
C VAL A 104 15.25 19.62 -16.70
N ALA A 105 15.80 18.50 -17.18
CA ALA A 105 15.04 17.26 -17.26
C ALA A 105 14.68 16.83 -15.83
N CYS A 106 13.45 16.39 -15.64
CA CYS A 106 12.97 15.81 -14.40
C CYS A 106 12.95 16.74 -13.18
N CYS A 107 12.16 17.81 -13.23
CA CYS A 107 12.03 18.71 -12.08
C CYS A 107 10.83 18.41 -11.17
N ASN A 108 9.95 17.49 -11.59
CA ASN A 108 8.73 17.19 -10.86
C ASN A 108 8.95 16.02 -9.91
N THR A 109 8.57 16.21 -8.65
CA THR A 109 8.54 15.12 -7.67
C THR A 109 7.23 14.35 -7.83
N CYS A 110 7.31 13.04 -7.92
CA CYS A 110 6.19 12.13 -8.10
C CYS A 110 6.05 11.19 -6.89
N GLY A 111 4.83 10.83 -6.56
CA GLY A 111 4.50 9.84 -5.54
C GLY A 111 3.23 9.06 -5.88
N GLY A 112 3.16 7.80 -5.48
CA GLY A 112 2.00 6.95 -5.75
C GLY A 112 2.08 5.59 -5.06
N GLY A 113 1.13 4.71 -5.41
CA GLY A 113 1.04 3.35 -4.89
C GLY A 113 1.66 2.31 -5.82
N LEU A 114 1.48 1.04 -5.46
CA LEU A 114 1.94 -0.13 -6.21
C LEU A 114 0.76 -1.02 -6.57
N PHE A 115 0.73 -1.50 -7.81
CA PHE A 115 -0.22 -2.49 -8.30
C PHE A 115 0.53 -3.78 -8.68
N LEU A 116 -0.13 -4.91 -8.46
CA LEU A 116 0.29 -6.23 -8.94
C LEU A 116 -0.52 -6.59 -10.17
N SER A 117 0.13 -6.88 -11.30
CA SER A 117 -0.49 -7.19 -12.59
C SER A 117 0.05 -8.49 -13.19
N ASP A 118 -0.75 -9.18 -14.00
CA ASP A 118 -0.32 -10.35 -14.78
C ASP A 118 0.50 -9.98 -16.01
N SER A 119 0.34 -8.75 -16.51
CA SER A 119 0.95 -8.29 -17.76
C SER A 119 1.81 -7.06 -17.52
N SER A 120 2.95 -7.01 -18.22
CA SER A 120 3.94 -5.93 -18.19
C SER A 120 3.46 -4.68 -18.95
N GLY A 121 2.16 -4.36 -18.90
CA GLY A 121 1.56 -3.26 -19.65
C GLY A 121 2.18 -1.91 -19.28
N GLU A 122 3.23 -1.51 -20.00
CA GLU A 122 4.00 -0.29 -19.79
C GLU A 122 3.23 1.00 -20.11
N THR A 123 2.02 0.89 -20.69
CA THR A 123 1.32 2.03 -21.31
C THR A 123 -0.01 2.41 -20.68
N ALA A 124 -0.49 1.71 -19.67
CA ALA A 124 -1.68 2.14 -18.95
C ALA A 124 -1.25 2.74 -17.63
N ILE A 125 -1.32 4.08 -17.51
CA ILE A 125 -1.62 4.68 -16.20
C ILE A 125 -2.93 4.01 -15.81
N PRO A 126 -2.94 3.07 -14.84
CA PRO A 126 -4.14 2.34 -14.57
C PRO A 126 -5.11 3.38 -14.00
N SER A 127 -6.14 3.73 -14.78
CA SER A 127 -7.34 4.28 -14.17
C SER A 127 -7.78 3.27 -13.11
N SER A 128 -8.45 3.74 -12.06
CA SER A 128 -8.79 2.98 -10.84
C SER A 128 -9.47 1.61 -11.03
N ASN A 129 -9.74 1.21 -12.27
CA ASN A 129 -10.49 0.03 -12.68
C ASN A 129 -9.71 -0.85 -13.67
N THR A 130 -8.37 -0.91 -13.59
CA THR A 130 -7.61 -1.77 -14.51
C THR A 130 -7.85 -3.23 -14.14
N GLU A 131 -8.72 -3.87 -14.94
CA GLU A 131 -9.11 -5.27 -14.79
C GLU A 131 -7.86 -6.15 -14.68
N GLY A 132 -7.80 -7.01 -13.66
CA GLY A 132 -6.67 -7.91 -13.45
C GLY A 132 -5.50 -7.32 -12.65
N SER A 133 -5.63 -6.14 -12.04
CA SER A 133 -4.61 -5.59 -11.13
C SER A 133 -5.08 -5.52 -9.67
N ILE A 134 -4.19 -5.82 -8.72
CA ILE A 134 -4.49 -5.80 -7.27
C ILE A 134 -3.64 -4.74 -6.59
N HIS A 135 -4.30 -3.83 -5.87
CA HIS A 135 -3.62 -2.73 -5.16
C HIS A 135 -2.83 -3.30 -3.99
N LEU A 136 -1.52 -3.03 -3.95
CA LEU A 136 -0.67 -3.40 -2.84
C LEU A 136 -0.68 -2.29 -1.80
N ILE A 137 -1.09 -2.62 -0.58
CA ILE A 137 -1.12 -1.70 0.56
C ILE A 137 -0.24 -2.22 1.68
N GLY A 138 0.25 -1.34 2.54
CA GLY A 138 1.06 -1.73 3.70
C GLY A 138 2.10 -0.68 4.05
N GLU A 139 2.74 -0.85 5.20
CA GLU A 139 3.82 0.03 5.62
C GLU A 139 5.02 -0.11 4.67
N GLY A 140 5.56 1.02 4.22
CA GLY A 140 6.72 1.07 3.30
C GLY A 140 6.41 0.72 1.84
N VAL A 141 5.17 0.36 1.52
CA VAL A 141 4.72 0.09 0.15
C VAL A 141 4.34 1.40 -0.54
N SER A 142 5.26 1.97 -1.32
CA SER A 142 4.97 3.17 -2.12
C SER A 142 5.97 3.37 -3.25
N CYS A 143 5.60 4.20 -4.21
CA CYS A 143 6.51 4.71 -5.23
C CYS A 143 6.77 6.19 -4.98
N SER A 144 8.04 6.61 -5.08
CA SER A 144 8.42 8.01 -4.98
C SER A 144 9.67 8.28 -5.82
N GLY A 145 9.82 9.52 -6.29
CA GLY A 145 11.00 9.91 -7.04
C GLY A 145 10.78 11.16 -7.88
N MET A 146 11.62 11.34 -8.90
CA MET A 146 11.44 12.36 -9.92
C MET A 146 10.68 11.75 -11.10
N ASP A 147 10.02 12.56 -11.92
CA ASP A 147 9.22 12.08 -13.07
C ASP A 147 9.94 11.11 -14.04
N CYS A 148 11.27 11.13 -14.09
CA CYS A 148 12.08 10.20 -14.89
C CYS A 148 12.78 9.10 -14.10
N ASP A 149 12.87 9.20 -12.78
CA ASP A 149 13.49 8.20 -11.91
C ASP A 149 12.58 7.95 -10.71
N ILE A 150 11.54 7.15 -10.95
CA ILE A 150 10.58 6.74 -9.94
C ILE A 150 11.05 5.40 -9.37
N LYS A 151 11.29 5.38 -8.07
CA LYS A 151 11.67 4.17 -7.32
C LYS A 151 10.50 3.71 -6.48
N CYS A 152 10.28 2.41 -6.47
CA CYS A 152 9.24 1.79 -5.68
C CYS A 152 9.86 0.91 -4.61
N THR A 153 9.30 0.96 -3.41
CA THR A 153 9.71 0.14 -2.28
C THR A 153 8.51 -0.65 -1.75
N PRO A 154 8.70 -1.88 -1.25
CA PRO A 154 9.95 -2.64 -1.25
C PRO A 154 10.21 -3.37 -2.59
N LEU A 155 9.34 -3.19 -3.59
CA LEU A 155 9.39 -3.90 -4.86
C LEU A 155 9.80 -2.98 -6.00
N GLU A 156 10.70 -3.45 -6.87
CA GLU A 156 11.13 -2.71 -8.05
C GLU A 156 10.09 -2.75 -9.18
N LYS A 157 9.92 -1.62 -9.87
CA LYS A 157 9.01 -1.50 -11.02
C LYS A 157 9.44 -2.42 -12.16
N GLY A 158 8.47 -3.11 -12.77
CA GLY A 158 8.68 -3.96 -13.95
C GLY A 158 9.17 -5.37 -13.63
N GLU A 159 9.62 -5.60 -12.40
CA GLU A 159 10.09 -6.89 -11.95
C GLU A 159 8.94 -7.80 -11.51
N THR A 160 9.16 -9.12 -11.59
CA THR A 160 8.18 -10.14 -11.20
C THR A 160 8.53 -10.71 -9.83
N TYR A 161 7.56 -10.67 -8.92
CA TYR A 161 7.71 -11.17 -7.56
C TYR A 161 6.60 -12.14 -7.18
N ILE A 162 6.91 -13.06 -6.27
CA ILE A 162 5.91 -13.79 -5.50
C ILE A 162 5.70 -12.99 -4.22
N VAL A 163 4.58 -12.25 -4.19
CA VAL A 163 4.19 -11.39 -3.08
C VAL A 163 3.28 -12.18 -2.15
N THR A 164 3.61 -12.22 -0.87
CA THR A 164 2.77 -12.79 0.17
C THR A 164 2.05 -11.66 0.88
N GLY A 165 0.71 -11.75 0.96
CA GLY A 165 -0.10 -10.75 1.62
C GLY A 165 -1.49 -11.26 1.98
N LYS A 166 -2.23 -10.46 2.77
CA LYS A 166 -3.60 -10.76 3.14
C LYS A 166 -4.56 -10.07 2.17
N LEU A 167 -5.45 -10.82 1.53
CA LEU A 167 -6.43 -10.24 0.62
C LEU A 167 -7.56 -9.56 1.42
N VAL A 168 -7.83 -8.29 1.16
CA VAL A 168 -8.85 -7.49 1.83
C VAL A 168 -9.86 -6.99 0.80
N GLU A 169 -11.15 -7.16 1.10
CA GLU A 169 -12.24 -6.58 0.31
C GLU A 169 -12.58 -5.19 0.87
N LYS A 170 -12.60 -4.17 0.01
CA LYS A 170 -13.11 -2.84 0.32
C LYS A 170 -14.39 -2.56 -0.47
N THR A 171 -15.42 -2.14 0.25
CA THR A 171 -16.67 -1.68 -0.38
C THR A 171 -16.60 -0.16 -0.55
N ASN A 172 -16.62 0.29 -1.80
CA ASN A 172 -16.66 1.70 -2.17
C ASN A 172 -18.01 2.03 -2.83
N THR A 173 -18.27 3.32 -3.05
CA THR A 173 -19.48 3.78 -3.77
C THR A 173 -19.59 3.23 -5.19
N GLY A 174 -18.46 2.87 -5.81
CA GLY A 174 -18.39 2.25 -7.14
C GLY A 174 -18.42 0.71 -7.16
N GLY A 175 -18.61 0.05 -6.01
CA GLY A 175 -18.62 -1.42 -5.90
C GLY A 175 -17.51 -1.96 -5.01
N LYS A 176 -17.27 -3.26 -5.14
CA LYS A 176 -16.24 -3.99 -4.37
C LYS A 176 -14.89 -3.88 -5.08
N THR A 177 -13.87 -3.55 -4.31
CA THR A 177 -12.47 -3.51 -4.73
C THR A 177 -11.65 -4.44 -3.84
N TYR A 178 -10.55 -4.97 -4.35
CA TYR A 178 -9.70 -5.88 -3.61
C TYR A 178 -8.30 -5.31 -3.51
N GLU A 179 -7.76 -5.34 -2.30
CA GLU A 179 -6.40 -4.90 -2.00
C GLU A 179 -5.63 -6.03 -1.32
N LEU A 180 -4.32 -6.06 -1.50
CA LEU A 180 -3.43 -7.01 -0.88
C LEU A 180 -2.60 -6.28 0.18
N GLU A 181 -2.81 -6.64 1.45
CA GLU A 181 -2.00 -6.16 2.57
C GLU A 181 -0.67 -6.89 2.56
N TYR A 182 0.38 -6.15 2.22
CA TYR A 182 1.74 -6.65 2.04
C TYR A 182 2.32 -7.20 3.34
N ILE A 183 2.89 -8.41 3.27
CA ILE A 183 3.60 -9.05 4.39
C ILE A 183 5.06 -9.28 4.01
N SER A 184 5.30 -9.91 2.86
CA SER A 184 6.65 -10.21 2.37
C SER A 184 6.66 -10.46 0.87
N HIS A 185 7.84 -10.57 0.28
CA HIS A 185 8.00 -10.97 -1.12
C HIS A 185 9.23 -11.86 -1.28
N SER A 186 9.27 -12.54 -2.41
CA SER A 186 10.45 -13.21 -2.94
C SER A 186 10.50 -12.98 -4.44
N PRO A 187 11.70 -12.92 -5.06
CA PRO A 187 11.79 -12.87 -6.52
C PRO A 187 11.08 -14.08 -7.13
N ALA A 188 10.31 -13.86 -8.20
CA ALA A 188 9.59 -14.96 -8.87
C ALA A 188 10.51 -15.83 -9.74
N HIS A 189 11.68 -15.31 -10.10
CA HIS A 189 12.74 -16.16 -10.66
C HIS A 189 13.23 -17.13 -9.61
N PRO A 190 13.46 -18.41 -9.96
CA PRO A 190 14.24 -19.28 -9.10
C PRO A 190 15.56 -18.56 -8.88
N SER A 191 15.84 -18.27 -7.62
CA SER A 191 17.13 -17.75 -7.14
C SER A 191 18.25 -18.31 -8.02
N GLU A 192 19.00 -17.43 -8.67
CA GLU A 192 20.17 -17.76 -9.50
C GLU A 192 20.87 -18.99 -8.91
N ILE A 193 20.83 -20.12 -9.61
CA ILE A 193 21.60 -21.29 -9.18
C ILE A 193 23.05 -20.92 -9.45
N ILE A 194 23.77 -20.50 -8.41
CA ILE A 194 25.21 -20.27 -8.49
C ILE A 194 25.86 -21.64 -8.36
N PHE A 195 26.32 -22.20 -9.47
CA PHE A 195 27.11 -23.43 -9.49
C PHE A 195 28.59 -23.06 -9.68
N ASN A 196 29.44 -23.34 -8.70
CA ASN A 196 30.88 -22.98 -8.71
C ASN A 196 31.17 -21.51 -9.09
N GLY A 197 30.38 -20.56 -8.59
CA GLY A 197 30.60 -19.12 -8.84
C GLY A 197 30.13 -18.62 -10.21
N THR A 198 29.48 -19.47 -11.01
CA THR A 198 28.91 -19.08 -12.31
C THR A 198 27.40 -18.87 -12.17
N ARG A 199 26.89 -17.73 -12.65
CA ARG A 199 25.44 -17.44 -12.71
C ARG A 199 24.84 -18.21 -13.89
N LEU A 200 23.86 -19.06 -13.61
CA LEU A 200 23.19 -19.87 -14.63
C LEU A 200 21.84 -19.27 -14.97
N LYS A 201 21.54 -19.17 -16.26
CA LYS A 201 20.25 -18.74 -16.80
C LYS A 201 19.49 -19.93 -17.41
N GLU A 202 18.18 -19.81 -17.47
CA GLU A 202 17.33 -20.75 -18.20
C GLU A 202 17.76 -20.79 -19.67
N GLY A 203 18.17 -21.97 -20.16
CA GLY A 203 18.73 -22.17 -21.50
C GLY A 203 20.24 -22.45 -21.55
N ASP A 204 20.95 -22.38 -20.42
CA ASP A 204 22.36 -22.77 -20.37
C ASP A 204 22.52 -24.30 -20.55
N ILE A 205 23.36 -24.68 -21.53
CA ILE A 205 23.66 -26.08 -21.84
C ILE A 205 24.91 -26.50 -21.06
N PHE A 206 24.78 -27.48 -20.16
CA PHE A 206 25.90 -28.05 -19.42
C PHE A 206 26.44 -29.29 -20.12
N ASN A 207 27.71 -29.25 -20.49
CA ASN A 207 28.44 -30.45 -20.87
C ASN A 207 29.04 -31.06 -19.60
N PHE A 208 28.42 -32.12 -19.11
CA PHE A 208 29.01 -32.95 -18.05
C PHE A 208 30.16 -33.75 -18.67
N SER A 209 31.40 -33.48 -18.24
CA SER A 209 32.52 -34.36 -18.53
C SER A 209 32.41 -35.58 -17.58
N PRO A 210 32.47 -36.82 -18.08
CA PRO A 210 32.37 -38.03 -17.26
C PRO A 210 33.53 -38.20 -16.28
#